data_AF-A0A5N6E6G1-F1
#
_entry.id   AF-A0A5N6E6G1-F1
#
_cell.length_a   1.000
_cell.length_b   1.000
_cell.length_c   1.000
_cell.angle_alpha   90.00
_cell.angle_beta   90.00
_cell.angle_gamma   90.00
#
_symmetry.space_group_name_H-M   'P 1'
#
loop_
_entity.id
_entity.type
_entity.pdbx_description
1 polymer ?
#
loop_
_entity_poly.entity_id
_entity_poly.type
_entity_poly.pdbx_seq_one_letter_code
_entity_poly.pdbx_strand_id
1 'polypeptide(L)'
;MEALQRTGYMTPQHMTLIDAVLTMPGATVEQEYKRRISAINAVIAFCDVQEGYPTRQPNASKRRRATNALPPTSARRQGSPRVDDVETAFRQAMASVCVNPEGKRSTICFLCVANSELPAMERLRVYSTPGSLTRHFIDRHIKRFPKDVRVRCNVCNEDLLHKSALMNHAEQVHGIVSRRPLSALGPI
;
A
#
# COMPACT_ATOMS: atom_id res chain seq x y z
N MET A 1 -35.73 11.84 -21.06
CA MET A 1 -35.66 10.93 -19.89
C MET A 1 -35.37 9.54 -20.43
N GLU A 2 -34.09 9.15 -20.44
CA GLU A 2 -33.69 7.78 -20.78
C GLU A 2 -33.35 7.07 -19.46
N ALA A 3 -34.12 6.04 -19.14
CA ALA A 3 -33.91 5.22 -17.96
C ALA A 3 -32.66 4.33 -18.18
N LEU A 4 -31.65 4.50 -17.33
CA LEU A 4 -30.47 3.63 -17.28
C LEU A 4 -30.94 2.17 -17.09
N GLN A 5 -30.71 1.33 -18.10
CA GLN A 5 -31.11 -0.08 -18.07
C GLN A 5 -30.36 -0.83 -16.96
N ARG A 6 -31.09 -1.70 -16.25
CA ARG A 6 -30.55 -2.61 -15.22
C ARG A 6 -29.57 -3.60 -15.86
N THR A 7 -28.30 -3.26 -15.88
CA THR A 7 -27.25 -4.27 -16.04
C THR A 7 -27.05 -4.93 -14.68
N GLY A 8 -27.00 -6.27 -14.61
CA GLY A 8 -26.94 -7.04 -13.37
C GLY A 8 -25.69 -6.82 -12.48
N TYR A 9 -24.89 -5.81 -12.80
CA TYR A 9 -23.66 -5.40 -12.12
C TYR A 9 -23.83 -4.10 -11.32
N MET A 10 -24.97 -3.42 -11.38
CA MET A 10 -25.18 -2.14 -10.69
C MET A 10 -26.14 -2.27 -9.50
N THR A 11 -25.67 -1.84 -8.32
CA THR A 11 -26.52 -1.76 -7.13
C THR A 11 -27.49 -0.57 -7.24
N PRO A 12 -28.63 -0.60 -6.53
CA PRO A 12 -29.58 0.52 -6.52
C PRO A 12 -28.92 1.85 -6.14
N GLN A 13 -28.02 1.84 -5.16
CA GLN A 13 -27.29 3.01 -4.70
C GLN A 13 -26.38 3.59 -5.79
N HIS A 14 -25.77 2.73 -6.63
CA HIS A 14 -24.94 3.18 -7.74
C HIS A 14 -25.78 3.93 -8.79
N MET A 15 -26.98 3.44 -9.08
CA MET A 15 -27.91 4.11 -9.99
C MET A 15 -28.37 5.45 -9.42
N THR A 16 -28.74 5.48 -8.14
CA THR A 16 -29.15 6.73 -7.47
C THR A 16 -28.03 7.76 -7.46
N LEU A 17 -26.78 7.33 -7.27
CA LEU A 17 -25.62 8.20 -7.37
C LEU A 17 -25.50 8.81 -8.77
N ILE A 18 -25.52 7.97 -9.80
CA ILE A 18 -25.39 8.43 -11.20
C ILE A 18 -26.51 9.42 -11.53
N ASP A 19 -27.76 9.09 -11.20
CA ASP A 19 -28.91 9.94 -11.47
C ASP A 19 -28.80 11.29 -10.73
N ALA A 20 -28.51 11.27 -9.43
CA ALA A 20 -28.44 12.49 -8.63
C ALA A 20 -27.28 13.42 -9.03
N VAL A 21 -26.13 12.86 -9.43
CA VAL A 21 -24.96 13.64 -9.87
C VAL A 21 -25.17 14.22 -11.27
N LEU A 22 -25.80 13.47 -12.18
CA LEU A 22 -26.05 13.90 -13.56
C LEU A 22 -27.34 14.72 -13.71
N THR A 23 -28.11 14.91 -12.64
CA THR A 23 -29.31 15.76 -12.65
C THR A 23 -28.95 17.20 -13.00
N MET A 24 -29.68 17.81 -13.94
CA MET A 24 -29.46 19.20 -14.35
C MET A 24 -29.76 20.20 -13.22
N PRO A 25 -29.07 21.35 -13.15
CA PRO A 25 -29.35 22.41 -12.17
C PRO A 25 -30.80 22.90 -12.22
N GLY A 26 -31.35 23.22 -11.05
CA GLY A 26 -32.69 23.80 -10.95
C GLY A 26 -32.75 25.25 -11.46
N ALA A 27 -33.92 25.71 -11.88
CA ALA A 27 -34.12 27.09 -12.33
C ALA A 27 -34.12 28.12 -11.18
N THR A 28 -34.21 27.64 -9.95
CA THR A 28 -34.23 28.46 -8.72
C THR A 28 -33.18 27.97 -7.74
N VAL A 29 -32.79 28.85 -6.84
CA VAL A 29 -31.79 28.57 -5.80
C VAL A 29 -32.26 27.43 -4.88
N GLU A 30 -33.55 27.40 -4.53
CA GLU A 30 -34.15 26.37 -3.67
C GLU A 30 -34.14 24.99 -4.33
N GLN A 31 -34.41 24.93 -5.64
CA GLN A 31 -34.32 23.67 -6.40
C GLN A 31 -32.87 23.19 -6.49
N GLU A 32 -31.93 24.10 -6.66
CA GLU A 32 -30.51 23.77 -6.68
C GLU A 32 -30.01 23.27 -5.31
N TYR A 33 -30.47 23.88 -4.20
CA TYR A 33 -30.18 23.38 -2.86
C TYR A 33 -30.70 21.94 -2.67
N LYS A 34 -31.94 21.67 -3.07
CA LYS A 34 -32.52 20.31 -3.00
C LYS A 34 -31.73 19.31 -3.84
N ARG A 35 -31.34 19.70 -5.06
CA ARG A 35 -30.52 18.86 -5.96
C ARG A 35 -29.19 18.50 -5.31
N ARG A 36 -28.48 19.50 -4.76
CA ARG A 36 -27.19 19.29 -4.08
C ARG A 36 -27.31 18.39 -2.86
N ILE A 37 -28.33 18.60 -2.03
CA ILE A 37 -28.59 17.74 -0.86
C ILE A 37 -28.85 16.30 -1.31
N SER A 38 -29.64 16.11 -2.37
CA SER A 38 -29.91 14.78 -2.93
C SER A 38 -28.63 14.10 -3.42
N ALA A 39 -27.78 14.81 -4.16
CA ALA A 39 -26.51 14.28 -4.64
C ALA A 39 -25.55 13.90 -3.48
N ILE A 40 -25.46 14.73 -2.44
CA ILE A 40 -24.65 14.44 -1.24
C ILE A 40 -25.16 13.16 -0.57
N ASN A 41 -26.47 13.04 -0.35
CA ASN A 41 -27.06 11.86 0.26
C ASN A 41 -26.84 10.59 -0.58
N ALA A 42 -26.90 10.71 -1.91
CA ALA A 42 -26.63 9.60 -2.83
C ALA A 42 -25.16 9.15 -2.78
N VAL A 43 -24.21 10.09 -2.68
CA VAL A 43 -22.78 9.78 -2.47
C VAL A 43 -22.58 9.04 -1.14
N ILE A 44 -23.16 9.54 -0.04
CA ILE A 44 -23.06 8.90 1.27
C ILE A 44 -23.59 7.46 1.21
N ALA A 45 -24.77 7.26 0.63
CA ALA A 45 -25.38 5.94 0.49
C ALA A 45 -24.57 4.98 -0.39
N PHE A 46 -23.83 5.52 -1.38
CA PHE A 46 -22.98 4.72 -2.25
C PHE A 46 -21.67 4.28 -1.59
N CYS A 47 -21.12 5.07 -0.67
CA CYS A 47 -19.83 4.77 -0.03
C CYS A 47 -19.80 3.41 0.71
N ASP A 48 -20.94 2.91 1.17
CA ASP A 48 -21.06 1.60 1.84
C ASP A 48 -21.22 0.43 0.87
N VAL A 49 -21.32 0.69 -0.44
CA VAL A 49 -21.51 -0.33 -1.47
C VAL A 49 -20.18 -0.98 -1.83
N GLN A 50 -20.13 -2.31 -1.77
CA GLN A 50 -18.98 -3.07 -2.27
C GLN A 50 -19.04 -3.21 -3.81
N GLU A 51 -18.15 -2.51 -4.52
CA GLU A 51 -18.02 -2.57 -5.99
C GLU A 51 -17.40 -3.88 -6.53
N GLY A 52 -17.09 -4.83 -5.65
CA GLY A 52 -16.52 -6.14 -5.98
C GLY A 52 -15.17 -6.40 -5.29
N TYR A 53 -14.66 -7.62 -5.44
CA TYR A 53 -13.32 -7.99 -4.99
C TYR A 53 -12.35 -7.92 -6.17
N PRO A 54 -11.09 -7.48 -5.98
CA PRO A 54 -10.07 -7.67 -7.00
C PRO A 54 -10.01 -9.16 -7.34
N THR A 55 -10.35 -9.53 -8.58
CA THR A 55 -10.15 -10.90 -9.07
C THR A 55 -8.68 -11.21 -8.92
N ARG A 56 -8.33 -12.08 -7.96
CA ARG A 56 -6.99 -12.65 -7.90
C ARG A 56 -6.84 -13.44 -9.20
N GLN A 57 -6.10 -12.90 -10.15
CA GLN A 57 -5.59 -13.72 -11.23
C GLN A 57 -4.88 -14.92 -10.57
N PRO A 58 -5.28 -16.16 -10.86
CA PRO A 58 -4.50 -17.30 -10.43
C PRO A 58 -3.10 -17.10 -11.01
N ASN A 59 -2.10 -17.08 -10.15
CA ASN A 59 -0.71 -17.00 -10.56
C ASN A 59 -0.47 -18.12 -11.57
N ALA A 60 -0.44 -17.78 -12.86
CA ALA A 60 0.06 -18.67 -13.88
C ALA A 60 1.53 -18.89 -13.52
N SER A 61 1.78 -20.03 -12.90
CA SER A 61 3.10 -20.57 -12.67
C SER A 61 3.89 -20.46 -13.97
N LYS A 62 4.79 -19.47 -14.06
CA LYS A 62 5.85 -19.45 -15.07
C LYS A 62 6.87 -20.52 -14.70
N ARG A 63 6.45 -21.78 -14.73
CA ARG A 63 7.31 -22.91 -15.08
C ARG A 63 7.29 -22.98 -16.61
N ARG A 64 8.22 -22.29 -17.25
CA ARG A 64 8.75 -22.76 -18.54
C ARG A 64 10.23 -23.01 -18.35
N ARG A 65 10.51 -24.27 -18.02
CA ARG A 65 11.76 -24.92 -18.40
C ARG A 65 11.64 -25.20 -19.90
N ALA A 66 12.48 -24.58 -20.71
CA ALA A 66 12.80 -25.04 -22.06
C ALA A 66 14.25 -24.67 -22.33
N THR A 67 15.02 -25.71 -22.57
CA THR A 67 16.46 -25.85 -22.75
C THR A 67 16.96 -25.32 -24.10
N ASN A 68 18.26 -24.97 -24.10
CA ASN A 68 19.21 -24.85 -25.22
C ASN A 68 19.36 -23.47 -25.90
N ALA A 69 20.44 -22.73 -25.54
CA ALA A 69 21.61 -22.55 -26.41
C ALA A 69 22.61 -21.49 -25.83
N LEU A 70 23.82 -22.00 -25.51
CA LEU A 70 25.15 -21.37 -25.42
C LEU A 70 25.51 -20.37 -24.30
N PRO A 71 26.74 -20.46 -23.75
CA PRO A 71 27.15 -19.78 -22.53
C PRO A 71 27.72 -18.37 -22.81
N PRO A 72 27.47 -17.37 -21.96
CA PRO A 72 28.34 -16.20 -21.94
C PRO A 72 29.62 -16.56 -21.20
N THR A 73 30.68 -16.72 -21.97
CA THR A 73 32.06 -16.58 -21.50
C THR A 73 32.25 -15.15 -21.00
N SER A 74 32.60 -14.99 -19.73
CA SER A 74 33.74 -14.18 -19.28
C SER A 74 33.69 -14.00 -17.78
N ALA A 75 34.86 -14.22 -17.19
CA ALA A 75 35.13 -14.14 -15.78
C ALA A 75 34.81 -12.74 -15.21
N ARG A 76 34.07 -12.73 -14.10
CA ARG A 76 34.42 -11.83 -13.00
C ARG A 76 34.12 -12.56 -11.69
N ARG A 77 35.19 -12.98 -11.02
CA ARG A 77 35.15 -13.35 -9.60
C ARG A 77 34.52 -12.14 -8.91
N GLN A 78 33.28 -12.27 -8.46
CA GLN A 78 32.77 -11.35 -7.45
C GLN A 78 33.53 -11.67 -6.18
N GLY A 79 34.60 -10.92 -5.94
CA GLY A 79 35.18 -10.83 -4.61
C GLY A 79 34.07 -10.42 -3.66
N SER A 80 34.10 -10.97 -2.45
CA SER A 80 33.25 -10.52 -1.34
C SER A 80 33.19 -8.99 -1.33
N PRO A 81 31.99 -8.37 -1.25
CA PRO A 81 31.87 -6.94 -1.05
C PRO A 81 32.75 -6.53 0.13
N ARG A 82 33.54 -5.46 -0.03
CA ARG A 82 34.33 -4.92 1.08
C ARG A 82 33.36 -4.47 2.17
N VAL A 83 33.75 -4.61 3.44
CA VAL A 83 32.92 -4.23 4.60
C VAL A 83 32.42 -2.77 4.47
N ASP A 84 33.25 -1.88 3.94
CA ASP A 84 32.91 -0.47 3.69
C ASP A 84 31.75 -0.27 2.70
N ASP A 85 31.59 -1.16 1.72
CA ASP A 85 30.52 -1.10 0.71
C ASP A 85 29.17 -1.43 1.33
N VAL A 86 29.15 -2.40 2.26
CA VAL A 86 27.96 -2.83 2.97
C VAL A 86 27.49 -1.78 3.97
N GLU A 87 28.40 -1.20 4.75
CA GLU A 87 28.08 -0.12 5.71
C GLU A 87 27.56 1.12 4.99
N THR A 88 28.18 1.48 3.86
CA THR A 88 27.71 2.60 3.02
C THR A 88 26.30 2.33 2.49
N ALA A 89 26.02 1.10 2.04
CA ALA A 89 24.69 0.70 1.58
C ALA A 89 23.64 0.80 2.70
N PHE A 90 23.98 0.42 3.95
CA PHE A 90 23.10 0.58 5.10
C PHE A 90 22.79 2.04 5.40
N ARG A 91 23.81 2.91 5.42
CA ARG A 91 23.62 4.34 5.65
C ARG A 91 22.73 4.97 4.58
N GLN A 92 22.93 4.60 3.32
CA GLN A 92 22.09 5.07 2.22
C GLN A 92 20.66 4.56 2.33
N ALA A 93 20.47 3.27 2.67
CA ALA A 93 19.16 2.68 2.87
C ALA A 93 18.41 3.37 4.03
N MET A 94 19.06 3.60 5.17
CA MET A 94 18.51 4.33 6.33
C MET A 94 18.06 5.75 5.96
N ALA A 95 18.84 6.46 5.13
CA ALA A 95 18.44 7.80 4.67
C ALA A 95 17.25 7.76 3.70
N SER A 96 17.10 6.68 2.92
CA SER A 96 16.07 6.56 1.89
C SER A 96 14.69 6.11 2.37
N VAL A 97 14.58 5.59 3.61
CA VAL A 97 13.32 5.03 4.12
C VAL A 97 12.36 6.09 4.67
N CYS A 98 12.82 7.31 4.89
CA CYS A 98 11.97 8.42 5.31
C CYS A 98 11.27 9.05 4.09
N VAL A 99 10.12 9.70 4.33
CA VAL A 99 9.41 10.45 3.29
C VAL A 99 10.36 11.48 2.67
N ASN A 100 10.53 11.39 1.35
CA ASN A 100 11.34 12.33 0.59
C ASN A 100 10.53 13.60 0.30
N PRO A 101 11.10 14.82 0.40
CA PRO A 101 10.44 16.08 0.02
C PRO A 101 9.90 16.10 -1.41
N GLU A 102 10.47 15.29 -2.31
CA GLU A 102 10.00 15.11 -3.69
C GLU A 102 8.74 14.20 -3.80
N GLY A 103 8.17 13.76 -2.67
CA GLY A 103 6.98 12.90 -2.64
C GLY A 103 7.22 11.45 -3.07
N LYS A 104 8.48 11.07 -3.33
CA LYS A 104 8.85 9.69 -3.68
C LYS A 104 8.69 8.80 -2.44
N ARG A 105 7.88 7.74 -2.60
CA ARG A 105 7.65 6.74 -1.55
C ARG A 105 8.81 5.76 -1.46
N SER A 106 9.19 5.40 -0.24
CA SER A 106 10.22 4.40 0.02
C SER A 106 9.88 3.06 -0.65
N THR A 107 10.94 2.35 -1.05
CA THR A 107 10.89 0.96 -1.53
C THR A 107 11.67 0.02 -0.62
N ILE A 108 12.14 0.48 0.55
CA ILE A 108 12.85 -0.33 1.54
C ILE A 108 12.06 -0.30 2.86
N CYS A 109 12.04 -1.41 3.59
CA CYS A 109 11.32 -1.48 4.86
C CYS A 109 12.17 -0.93 6.01
N PHE A 110 11.69 0.15 6.65
CA PHE A 110 12.37 0.79 7.78
C PHE A 110 12.58 -0.15 8.99
N LEU A 111 11.66 -1.10 9.22
CA LEU A 111 11.82 -2.11 10.27
C LEU A 111 12.85 -3.18 9.89
N CYS A 112 12.94 -3.59 8.62
CA CYS A 112 13.94 -4.58 8.21
C CYS A 112 15.34 -3.98 8.18
N VAL A 113 15.52 -2.79 7.59
CA VAL A 113 16.86 -2.18 7.47
C VAL A 113 17.51 -1.99 8.84
N ALA A 114 16.71 -1.68 9.85
CA ALA A 114 17.17 -1.38 11.19
C ALA A 114 17.11 -2.57 12.17
N ASN A 115 16.83 -3.79 11.69
CA ASN A 115 16.82 -5.01 12.50
C ASN A 115 18.16 -5.77 12.37
N SER A 116 18.98 -5.73 13.42
CA SER A 116 20.29 -6.40 13.49
C SER A 116 20.22 -7.92 13.38
N GLU A 117 19.09 -8.52 13.74
CA GLU A 117 18.90 -9.98 13.74
C GLU A 117 18.69 -10.56 12.34
N LEU A 118 18.47 -9.71 11.33
CA LEU A 118 18.26 -10.15 9.96
C LEU A 118 19.57 -10.14 9.14
N PRO A 119 19.76 -11.09 8.21
CA PRO A 119 20.87 -11.04 7.27
C PRO A 119 20.84 -9.76 6.41
N ALA A 120 22.00 -9.26 6.01
CA ALA A 120 22.12 -8.00 5.24
C ALA A 120 21.24 -7.99 3.97
N MET A 121 21.11 -9.12 3.27
CA MET A 121 20.26 -9.26 2.09
C MET A 121 18.77 -8.99 2.39
N GLU A 122 18.29 -9.36 3.57
CA GLU A 122 16.91 -9.07 3.98
C GLU A 122 16.72 -7.63 4.43
N ARG A 123 17.71 -7.09 5.13
CA ARG A 123 17.68 -5.72 5.65
C ARG A 123 17.73 -4.67 4.54
N LEU A 124 18.55 -4.92 3.51
CA LEU A 124 18.72 -4.05 2.34
C LEU A 124 17.79 -4.41 1.18
N ARG A 125 16.77 -5.22 1.41
CA ARG A 125 15.86 -5.65 0.35
C ARG A 125 15.07 -4.46 -0.20
N VAL A 126 15.30 -4.17 -1.47
CA VAL A 126 14.53 -3.21 -2.26
C VAL A 126 13.32 -3.90 -2.89
N TYR A 127 12.15 -3.32 -2.70
CA TYR A 127 10.90 -3.76 -3.30
C TYR A 127 10.67 -3.08 -4.65
N SER A 128 10.07 -3.80 -5.60
CA SER A 128 9.89 -3.28 -6.97
C SER A 128 8.94 -2.07 -7.04
N THR A 129 8.01 -1.97 -6.10
CA THR A 129 7.04 -0.88 -6.00
C THR A 129 6.73 -0.53 -4.54
N PRO A 130 6.33 0.71 -4.23
CA PRO A 130 5.83 1.08 -2.90
C PRO A 130 4.67 0.19 -2.44
N GLY A 131 3.79 -0.25 -3.35
CA GLY A 131 2.70 -1.17 -3.01
C GLY A 131 3.20 -2.55 -2.56
N SER A 132 4.26 -3.07 -3.17
CA SER A 132 4.87 -4.32 -2.73
C SER A 132 5.58 -4.19 -1.38
N LEU A 133 6.15 -3.02 -1.08
CA LEU A 133 6.66 -2.69 0.25
C LEU A 133 5.53 -2.66 1.29
N THR A 134 4.42 -1.96 1.00
CA THR A 134 3.24 -1.93 1.89
C THR A 134 2.74 -3.34 2.19
N ARG A 135 2.65 -4.20 1.17
CA ARG A 135 2.22 -5.59 1.37
C ARG A 135 3.18 -6.35 2.30
N HIS A 136 4.49 -6.22 2.06
CA HIS A 136 5.49 -6.82 2.92
C HIS A 136 5.38 -6.32 4.37
N PHE A 137 5.24 -5.01 4.56
CA PHE A 137 5.11 -4.40 5.88
C PHE A 137 3.91 -4.97 6.64
N ILE A 138 2.75 -5.04 5.98
CA ILE A 138 1.54 -5.60 6.57
C ILE A 138 1.72 -7.07 6.93
N ASP A 139 2.21 -7.88 5.98
CA ASP A 139 2.29 -9.33 6.14
C ASP A 139 3.34 -9.76 7.17
N ARG A 140 4.48 -9.06 7.24
CA ARG A 140 5.60 -9.40 8.13
C ARG A 140 5.52 -8.73 9.50
N HIS A 141 5.13 -7.46 9.55
CA HIS A 141 5.24 -6.65 10.78
C HIS A 141 3.91 -6.34 11.45
N ILE A 142 2.83 -6.15 10.68
CA ILE A 142 1.52 -5.79 11.25
C ILE A 142 0.71 -7.02 11.66
N LYS A 143 0.59 -8.05 10.81
CA LYS A 143 -0.16 -9.27 11.14
C LYS A 143 0.47 -10.09 12.26
N ARG A 144 1.79 -9.96 12.42
CA ARG A 144 2.58 -10.62 13.46
C ARG A 144 2.95 -9.66 14.59
N PHE A 145 2.29 -8.50 14.65
CA PHE A 145 2.55 -7.52 15.70
C PHE A 145 2.25 -8.17 17.07
N PRO A 146 3.22 -8.21 17.99
CA PRO A 146 2.99 -8.85 19.28
C PRO A 146 2.03 -8.00 20.11
N LYS A 147 1.07 -8.63 20.78
CA LYS A 147 0.05 -7.91 21.58
C LYS A 147 0.65 -7.16 22.78
N ASP A 148 1.76 -7.65 23.31
CA ASP A 148 2.35 -7.16 24.56
C ASP A 148 3.74 -6.53 24.37
N VAL A 149 4.19 -6.30 23.12
CA VAL A 149 5.55 -5.81 22.83
C VAL A 149 5.50 -4.46 22.13
N ARG A 150 6.31 -3.53 22.65
CA ARG A 150 6.57 -2.22 22.04
C ARG A 150 7.57 -2.40 20.91
N VAL A 151 7.29 -1.81 19.76
CA VAL A 151 8.24 -1.78 18.64
C VAL A 151 8.91 -0.43 18.61
N ARG A 152 10.25 -0.41 18.68
CA ARG A 152 11.02 0.83 18.46
C ARG A 152 11.31 1.00 16.99
N CYS A 153 11.06 2.18 16.44
CA CYS A 153 11.60 2.58 15.15
C CYS A 153 13.06 2.97 15.33
N ASN A 154 14.00 2.10 14.96
CA ASN A 154 15.43 2.36 15.08
C ASN A 154 15.96 3.39 14.06
N VAL A 155 15.12 3.86 13.13
CA VAL A 155 15.45 4.96 12.20
C VAL A 155 15.18 6.32 12.85
N CYS A 156 14.02 6.45 13.52
CA CYS A 156 13.57 7.70 14.14
C CYS A 156 13.81 7.74 15.65
N ASN A 157 14.23 6.62 16.24
CA ASN A 157 14.37 6.39 17.68
C ASN A 157 13.08 6.63 18.48
N GLU A 158 11.92 6.29 17.90
CA GLU A 158 10.59 6.44 18.53
C GLU A 158 10.00 5.09 18.98
N ASP A 159 9.40 5.07 20.16
CA ASP A 159 8.71 3.89 20.70
C ASP A 159 7.24 3.86 20.26
N LEU A 160 6.87 2.82 19.51
CA LEU A 160 5.54 2.64 18.92
C LEU A 160 4.77 1.61 19.76
N LEU A 161 3.93 2.14 20.65
CA LEU A 161 3.26 1.39 21.73
C LEU A 161 2.20 0.41 21.25
N HIS A 162 1.49 0.78 20.19
CA HIS A 162 0.34 0.03 19.68
C HIS A 162 0.45 -0.12 18.16
N LYS A 163 -0.24 -1.12 17.63
CA LYS A 163 -0.32 -1.39 16.19
C LYS A 163 -0.78 -0.17 15.38
N SER A 164 -1.73 0.60 15.90
CA SER A 164 -2.19 1.85 15.29
C SER A 164 -1.10 2.92 15.25
N ALA A 165 -0.32 3.08 16.33
CA ALA A 165 0.81 4.00 16.37
C ALA A 165 1.88 3.61 15.35
N LEU A 166 2.19 2.32 15.23
CA LEU A 166 3.12 1.81 14.22
C LEU A 166 2.62 2.10 12.78
N MET A 167 1.32 1.92 12.53
CA MET A 167 0.76 2.20 11.21
C MET A 167 0.77 3.70 10.87
N ASN A 168 0.38 4.55 11.81
CA ASN A 168 0.40 6.00 11.61
C ASN A 168 1.84 6.51 11.39
N HIS A 169 2.79 6.02 12.18
CA HIS A 169 4.21 6.35 12.01
C HIS A 169 4.75 5.89 10.64
N ALA A 170 4.41 4.67 10.22
CA ALA A 170 4.83 4.15 8.92
C ALA A 170 4.29 4.99 7.75
N GLU A 171 3.06 5.51 7.86
CA GLU A 171 2.46 6.37 6.85
C GLU A 171 3.08 7.77 6.84
N GLN A 172 3.15 8.43 8.00
CA GLN A 172 3.57 9.83 8.11
C GLN A 172 5.08 10.02 7.94
N VAL A 173 5.88 9.10 8.46
CA VAL A 173 7.35 9.26 8.53
C VAL A 173 8.05 8.47 7.43
N HIS A 174 7.53 7.30 7.06
CA HIS A 174 8.16 6.40 6.09
C HIS A 174 7.37 6.21 4.78
N GLY A 175 6.22 6.88 4.63
CA GLY A 175 5.44 6.89 3.39
C GLY A 175 4.82 5.53 3.01
N ILE A 176 4.73 4.59 3.96
CA ILE A 176 4.10 3.29 3.77
C ILE A 176 2.60 3.42 4.04
N VAL A 177 1.82 3.58 2.97
CA VAL A 177 0.37 3.79 3.08
C VAL A 177 -0.40 2.48 2.88
N SER A 178 -1.26 2.15 3.85
CA SER A 178 -2.22 1.06 3.76
C SER A 178 -3.64 1.61 3.59
N ARG A 179 -4.32 1.29 2.48
CA ARG A 179 -5.73 1.62 2.28
C ARG A 179 -6.71 0.67 2.99
N ARG A 180 -6.20 -0.30 3.76
CA ARG A 180 -7.03 -1.27 4.50
C ARG A 180 -7.36 -0.72 5.88
N PRO A 181 -8.64 -0.78 6.32
CA PRO A 181 -9.00 -0.45 7.70
C PRO A 181 -8.19 -1.29 8.70
N LEU A 182 -7.84 -0.71 9.85
CA LEU A 182 -7.10 -1.41 10.91
C LEU A 182 -7.78 -2.71 11.35
N SER A 183 -9.13 -2.71 11.38
CA SER A 183 -9.96 -3.87 11.67
C SER A 183 -9.76 -5.03 10.68
N ALA A 184 -9.44 -4.74 9.41
CA ALA A 184 -9.17 -5.74 8.39
C ALA A 184 -7.75 -6.34 8.46
N LEU A 185 -6.91 -5.87 9.40
CA LEU A 185 -5.52 -6.27 9.56
C LEU A 185 -5.29 -7.16 10.80
N GLY A 186 -6.36 -7.69 11.39
CA GLY A 186 -6.35 -8.50 12.62
C GLY A 186 -6.69 -7.68 13.87
N PRO A 187 -6.70 -8.29 15.07
CA PRO A 187 -7.02 -7.61 16.33
C PRO A 187 -6.20 -6.33 16.50
N ILE A 188 -6.83 -5.30 17.03
CA ILE A 188 -6.21 -4.01 17.39
C ILE A 188 -5.61 -4.14 18.78
#